data_AF-A0A5H2XMV7-F1
#
_entry.id   AF-A0A5H2XMV7-F1
#
_cell.length_a   1.000
_cell.length_b   1.000
_cell.length_c   1.000
_cell.angle_alpha   90.00
_cell.angle_beta   90.00
_cell.angle_gamma   90.00
#
_symmetry.space_group_name_H-M   'P 1'
#
loop_
_entity.id
_entity.type
_entity.pdbx_description
1 polymer ?
#
loop_
_entity_poly.entity_id
_entity_poly.type
_entity_poly.pdbx_seq_one_letter_code
_entity_poly.pdbx_strand_id
1 'polypeptide(L)' 'MYMQGFVARACWSGGEVAKATIERENPIVTAKIVVEGETYVITNYDCYRVWVWVDKDDRLVTRPPIIG' A
#
# COMPACT_ATOMS: atom_id res chain seq x y z
N MET A 1 -17.48 -0.78 -17.62
CA MET A 1 -16.76 -2.04 -17.31
C MET A 1 -16.81 -2.20 -15.79
N TYR A 2 -17.99 -2.54 -15.27
CA TYR A 2 -18.21 -2.80 -13.84
C TYR A 2 -17.99 -4.29 -13.62
N MET A 3 -17.00 -4.68 -12.82
CA MET A 3 -16.91 -6.06 -12.34
C MET A 3 -17.64 -6.16 -11.01
N GLN A 4 -18.90 -6.60 -11.11
CA GLN A 4 -19.79 -6.96 -10.01
C GLN A 4 -19.26 -8.23 -9.30
N GLY A 5 -19.64 -8.37 -8.03
CA GLY A 5 -18.97 -9.23 -7.07
C GLY A 5 -19.13 -10.73 -7.19
N PHE A 6 -18.27 -11.45 -6.46
CA PHE A 6 -18.55 -12.76 -5.88
C PHE A 6 -17.50 -13.05 -4.81
N VAL A 7 -17.98 -13.19 -3.58
CA VAL A 7 -17.41 -13.86 -2.40
C VAL A 7 -15.99 -14.44 -2.55
N ALA A 8 -15.00 -13.68 -2.10
CA ALA A 8 -13.79 -14.23 -1.50
C ALA A 8 -13.30 -13.21 -0.47
N ARG A 9 -13.46 -13.53 0.82
CA ARG A 9 -12.56 -13.01 1.85
C ARG A 9 -11.17 -13.59 1.54
N ALA A 10 -10.52 -13.09 0.51
CA ALA A 10 -9.11 -13.34 0.29
C ALA A 10 -8.40 -12.68 1.48
N CYS A 11 -7.57 -13.47 2.16
CA CYS A 11 -6.93 -13.15 3.43
C CYS A 11 -5.92 -11.98 3.35
N TRP A 12 -5.84 -11.26 2.23
CA TRP A 12 -4.91 -10.15 2.01
C TRP A 12 -5.64 -8.88 1.60
N SER A 13 -5.37 -7.80 2.34
CA SER A 13 -5.81 -6.45 2.01
C SER A 13 -5.03 -5.89 0.81
N GLY A 14 -5.60 -4.93 0.06
CA GLY A 14 -4.92 -4.35 -1.12
C GLY A 14 -3.54 -3.78 -0.80
N GLY A 15 -3.38 -3.19 0.40
CA GLY A 15 -2.09 -2.72 0.89
C GLY A 15 -1.04 -3.81 1.10
N GLU A 16 -1.44 -5.00 1.56
CA GLU A 16 -0.52 -6.13 1.76
C GLU A 16 -0.03 -6.72 0.44
N VAL A 17 -0.93 -6.82 -0.54
CA VAL A 17 -0.56 -7.26 -1.90
C VAL A 17 0.42 -6.27 -2.54
N ALA A 18 0.15 -4.97 -2.41
CA ALA A 18 1.04 -3.93 -2.91
C ALA A 18 2.40 -3.95 -2.21
N LYS A 19 2.43 -4.06 -0.87
CA LYS A 19 3.66 -4.21 -0.09
C LYS A 19 4.50 -5.39 -0.58
N ALA A 20 3.90 -6.58 -0.66
CA ALA A 20 4.60 -7.79 -1.08
C ALA A 20 5.12 -7.68 -2.53
N THR A 21 4.37 -7.01 -3.40
CA THR A 21 4.79 -6.77 -4.79
C THR A 21 6.00 -5.85 -4.86
N ILE A 22 5.99 -4.73 -4.12
CA ILE A 22 7.08 -3.76 -4.09
C ILE A 22 8.36 -4.38 -3.55
N GLU A 23 8.29 -5.08 -2.41
CA GLU A 23 9.47 -5.72 -1.80
C GLU A 23 10.01 -6.87 -2.66
N ARG A 24 9.15 -7.54 -3.45
CA ARG A 24 9.56 -8.55 -4.42
C ARG A 24 10.25 -7.96 -5.65
N GLU A 25 9.75 -6.84 -6.17
CA GLU A 25 10.29 -6.19 -7.36
C GLU A 25 11.54 -5.37 -7.06
N ASN A 26 11.63 -4.83 -5.85
CA ASN A 26 12.76 -4.05 -5.39
C ASN A 26 13.16 -4.47 -3.95
N PRO A 27 14.01 -5.49 -3.79
CA PRO A 27 14.35 -6.07 -2.48
C PRO A 27 15.09 -5.13 -1.53
N ILE A 28 15.64 -4.02 -2.04
CA ILE A 28 16.36 -3.04 -1.21
C ILE A 28 15.44 -2.03 -0.55
N VAL A 29 14.16 -1.96 -0.96
CA VAL A 29 13.19 -1.06 -0.32
C VAL A 29 12.29 -1.81 0.66
N THR A 30 11.86 -1.11 1.69
CA THR A 30 10.88 -1.56 2.67
C THR A 30 9.58 -0.80 2.44
N ALA A 31 8.50 -1.52 2.16
CA ALA A 31 7.19 -0.92 1.95
C ALA A 31 6.41 -0.83 3.27
N LYS A 32 5.89 0.37 3.56
CA LYS A 32 5.09 0.66 4.75
C LYS A 32 3.68 1.06 4.37
N ILE A 33 2.71 0.34 4.90
CA ILE A 33 1.28 0.62 4.68
C ILE A 33 0.86 1.74 5.62
N VAL A 34 0.20 2.75 5.09
CA VAL A 34 -0.30 3.93 5.81
C VAL A 34 -1.73 4.18 5.41
N VAL A 35 -2.58 4.44 6.39
CA VAL A 35 -3.98 4.81 6.13
C VAL A 35 -4.04 6.28 5.74
N GLU A 36 -4.79 6.57 4.68
CA GLU A 36 -4.98 7.93 4.20
C GLU A 36 -5.59 8.82 5.30
N GLY A 37 -5.00 10.01 5.49
CA GLY A 37 -5.36 10.92 6.57
C GLY A 37 -4.58 10.72 7.87
N GLU A 38 -3.67 9.75 7.97
CA GLU A 38 -2.74 9.70 9.11
C GLU A 38 -1.79 10.92 9.12
N THR A 39 -1.74 11.60 10.26
CA THR A 39 -0.92 12.79 10.50
C THR A 39 0.50 12.47 10.97
N TYR A 40 0.78 11.22 11.36
CA TYR A 40 2.07 10.79 11.93
C TYR A 40 2.94 10.03 10.92
N VAL A 41 2.98 10.52 9.68
CA VAL A 41 3.85 9.96 8.64
C VAL A 41 5.15 10.74 8.62
N ILE A 42 6.27 10.04 8.79
CA ILE A 42 7.60 10.65 8.73
C ILE A 42 7.87 11.03 7.26
N THR A 43 8.08 12.33 7.00
CA THR A 43 8.29 12.87 5.65
C THR A 43 9.76 13.11 5.30
N ASN A 44 10.69 12.57 6.09
CA ASN A 44 12.11 12.61 5.76
C ASN A 44 12.34 11.80 4.48
N TYR A 45 13.17 12.26 3.55
CA TYR A 45 13.45 11.48 2.34
C TYR A 45 14.31 10.25 2.67
N ASP A 46 13.83 9.07 2.32
CA ASP A 46 14.53 7.79 2.47
C ASP A 46 14.43 6.95 1.18
N CYS A 47 15.57 6.69 0.54
CA CYS A 47 15.66 5.91 -0.70
C CYS A 47 15.25 4.44 -0.52
N TYR A 48 15.26 3.94 0.73
CA TYR A 48 14.96 2.55 1.06
C TYR A 48 13.53 2.37 1.57
N ARG A 49 12.69 3.41 1.49
CA ARG A 49 11.32 3.36 1.99
C ARG A 49 10.33 3.71 0.89
N VAL A 50 9.21 3.00 0.92
CA VAL A 50 8.07 3.26 0.05
C VAL A 50 6.81 3.32 0.88
N TRP A 51 6.01 4.36 0.69
CA TRP A 51 4.71 4.49 1.34
C TRP A 51 3.60 3.90 0.46
N VAL A 52 2.83 2.98 1.04
CA VAL A 52 1.64 2.39 0.43
C VAL A 52 0.42 3.00 1.13
N TRP A 53 -0.19 3.98 0.47
CA TRP A 53 -1.38 4.66 0.98
C TRP A 53 -2.61 3.82 0.72
N VAL A 54 -3.35 3.50 1.78
CA VAL A 54 -4.61 2.76 1.69
C VAL A 54 -5.76 3.60 2.22
N ASP A 55 -6.92 3.41 1.62
CA ASP A 55 -8.15 3.97 2.14
C ASP A 55 -8.47 3.37 3.51
N LYS A 56 -9.14 4.15 4.36
CA LYS A 56 -9.46 3.74 5.72
C LYS A 56 -10.54 2.66 5.77
N ASP A 57 -11.50 2.71 4.85
CA ASP A 57 -12.71 1.91 4.87
C ASP A 57 -12.50 0.57 4.15
N ASP A 58 -12.00 0.61 2.92
CA ASP A 58 -11.87 -0.60 2.08
C ASP A 58 -10.43 -1.17 2.02
N ARG A 59 -9.45 -0.47 2.60
CA ARG A 59 -8.02 -0.84 2.61
C ARG A 59 -7.43 -1.06 1.21
N LEU A 60 -8.04 -0.47 0.18
CA LEU A 60 -7.51 -0.44 -1.17
C LEU A 60 -6.45 0.65 -1.30
N VAL A 61 -5.49 0.43 -2.20
CA VAL A 61 -4.43 1.40 -2.46
C VAL A 61 -5.01 2.60 -3.19
N THR A 62 -4.87 3.80 -2.61
CA THR A 62 -5.46 5.03 -3.16
C THR A 62 -4.46 5.85 -3.98
N ARG A 63 -3.15 5.62 -3.80
CA ARG A 63 -2.09 6.39 -4.45
C ARG A 63 -0.99 5.50 -5.02
N PRO A 64 -0.34 5.90 -6.12
CA PRO A 64 0.87 5.23 -6.59
C PRO A 64 1.95 5.24 -5.49
N PRO A 65 2.62 4.11 -5.23
CA PRO A 65 3.72 4.06 -4.29
C PRO A 65 4.93 4.86 -4.82
N ILE A 66 5.49 5.74 -3.97
CA ILE A 66 6.65 6.59 -4.30
C ILE A 66 7.73 6.33 -3.25
N ILE A 67 8.99 6.30 -3.71
CA ILE A 67 10.16 6.21 -2.82
C ILE A 67 10.31 7.53 -2.04
N GLY A 68 10.41 7.42 -0.71
CA GLY A 68 10.50 8.57 0.19
C GLY A 68 10.40 8.24 1.66
#